data_AF-A0A413QU92-F1
#
_entry.id   AF-A0A413QU92-F1
#
_cell.length_a   1.000
_cell.length_b   1.000
_cell.length_c   1.000
_cell.angle_alpha   90.00
_cell.angle_beta   90.00
_cell.angle_gamma   90.00
#
_symmetry.space_group_name_H-M   'P 1'
#
loop_
_entity.id
_entity.type
_entity.pdbx_description
1 polymer ?
#
loop_
_entity_poly.entity_id
_entity_poly.type
_entity_poly.pdbx_seq_one_letter_code
_entity_poly.pdbx_strand_id
1 'polypeptide(L)'
;MKQLNKIKIVGDKEKINLLFTDYTDGSHMLTHEITGDELAQPELYTAMDALNRHVLQILDLPDSFINRIHPYSVSFRRNGKDGDQMAAVISAKFDVPAGETQIAINTPVKKYPEDEVDNQDPVHFFTPDAVKALNELESQAMAYINGKRAQMSLFEGQDDEDEEPETEAREADENDSIIPFSASI
;
A
#
# COMPACT_ATOMS: atom_id res chain seq x y z
N MET A 1 9.56 -13.05 15.06
CA MET A 1 8.14 -12.66 14.76
C MET A 1 8.15 -11.18 14.53
N LYS A 2 7.58 -10.68 13.44
CA LYS A 2 7.53 -9.24 13.15
C LYS A 2 6.25 -8.60 13.70
N GLN A 3 6.35 -7.44 14.32
CA GLN A 3 5.22 -6.64 14.80
C GLN A 3 5.33 -5.21 14.26
N LEU A 4 4.28 -4.70 13.64
CA LEU A 4 4.27 -3.36 13.07
C LEU A 4 4.00 -2.33 14.18
N ASN A 5 4.94 -1.42 14.43
CA ASN A 5 4.77 -0.37 15.42
C ASN A 5 4.19 0.90 14.78
N LYS A 6 4.55 1.19 13.54
CA LYS A 6 4.09 2.39 12.84
C LYS A 6 4.13 2.21 11.34
N ILE A 7 3.13 2.77 10.69
CA ILE A 7 3.12 3.05 9.25
C ILE A 7 2.87 4.53 9.02
N LYS A 8 3.57 5.13 8.05
CA LYS A 8 3.36 6.50 7.59
C LYS A 8 3.57 6.58 6.09
N ILE A 9 2.58 7.11 5.39
CA ILE A 9 2.62 7.43 3.96
C ILE A 9 2.88 8.93 3.83
N VAL A 10 3.80 9.34 2.96
CA VAL A 10 4.28 10.72 2.82
C VAL A 10 4.23 11.15 1.35
N GLY A 11 3.95 12.44 1.12
CA GLY A 11 4.02 13.08 -0.20
C GLY A 11 3.08 12.44 -1.20
N ASP A 12 1.77 12.52 -1.00
CA ASP A 12 0.76 11.97 -1.92
C ASP A 12 1.07 10.56 -2.45
N LYS A 13 1.49 9.66 -1.54
CA LYS A 13 1.82 8.24 -1.81
C LYS A 13 3.21 7.97 -2.41
N GLU A 14 4.10 8.96 -2.44
CA GLU A 14 5.49 8.84 -2.90
C GLU A 14 6.40 8.01 -1.98
N LYS A 15 6.20 8.08 -0.66
CA LYS A 15 7.11 7.43 0.30
C LYS A 15 6.36 6.71 1.40
N ILE A 16 6.91 5.56 1.79
CA ILE A 16 6.39 4.73 2.87
C ILE A 16 7.46 4.58 3.94
N ASN A 17 7.12 5.04 5.14
CA ASN A 17 7.95 4.90 6.34
C ASN A 17 7.28 3.89 7.28
N LEU A 18 8.01 2.84 7.62
CA LEU A 18 7.55 1.74 8.46
C LEU A 18 8.49 1.56 9.64
N LEU A 19 7.93 1.44 10.83
CA LEU A 19 8.65 1.02 12.03
C LEU A 19 8.08 -0.32 12.46
N PHE A 20 8.92 -1.34 12.57
CA PHE A 20 8.50 -2.65 13.06
C PHE A 20 9.58 -3.26 13.93
N THR A 21 9.18 -4.20 14.77
CA THR A 21 10.06 -4.94 15.65
C THR A 21 10.08 -6.40 15.25
N ASP A 22 11.27 -6.97 15.09
CA ASP A 22 11.46 -8.41 14.98
C ASP A 22 11.94 -8.99 16.32
N TYR A 23 11.21 -10.00 16.78
CA TYR A 23 11.55 -10.79 17.95
C TYR A 23 12.32 -12.03 17.50
N THR A 24 13.62 -12.06 17.75
CA THR A 24 14.50 -13.20 17.49
C THR A 24 14.71 -13.99 18.78
N ASP A 25 14.35 -15.27 18.76
CA ASP A 25 14.51 -16.28 19.83
C ASP A 25 14.04 -15.88 21.24
N GLY A 26 13.15 -14.90 21.35
CA GLY A 26 12.51 -14.50 22.61
C GLY A 26 13.39 -13.71 23.58
N SER A 27 14.70 -13.60 23.38
CA SER A 27 15.59 -12.80 24.24
C SER A 27 16.02 -11.48 23.61
N HIS A 28 15.99 -11.38 22.28
CA HIS A 28 16.45 -10.20 21.55
C HIS A 28 15.32 -9.58 20.74
N MET A 29 15.29 -8.26 20.76
CA MET A 29 14.31 -7.46 20.05
C MET A 29 15.07 -6.48 19.17
N LEU A 30 14.92 -6.61 17.86
CA LEU A 30 15.51 -5.69 16.89
C LEU A 30 14.40 -4.81 16.32
N THR A 31 14.55 -3.49 16.48
CA THR A 31 13.62 -2.52 15.88
C THR A 31 14.21 -2.02 14.57
N HIS A 32 13.42 -2.12 13.52
CA HIS A 32 13.76 -1.69 12.17
C HIS A 32 12.90 -0.51 11.76
N GLU A 33 13.55 0.50 11.18
CA GLU A 33 12.89 1.58 10.46
C GLU A 33 13.24 1.45 8.98
N ILE A 34 12.22 1.33 8.14
CA ILE A 34 12.36 1.29 6.68
C ILE A 34 11.71 2.53 6.12
N THR A 35 12.46 3.24 5.27
CA THR A 35 11.94 4.29 4.40
C THR A 35 12.14 3.82 2.97
N GLY A 36 11.06 3.69 2.22
CA GLY A 36 11.09 3.33 0.81
C GLY A 36 10.37 4.37 -0.04
N ASP A 37 10.91 4.61 -1.22
CA ASP A 37 10.31 5.32 -2.34
C ASP A 37 9.62 4.37 -3.34
N GLU A 38 9.81 3.05 -3.18
CA GLU A 38 9.07 2.04 -3.92
C GLU A 38 7.58 2.05 -3.56
N LEU A 39 6.73 1.98 -4.57
CA LEU A 39 5.29 1.90 -4.37
C LEU A 39 4.90 0.56 -3.71
N ALA A 40 3.99 0.62 -2.74
CA ALA A 40 3.31 -0.55 -2.23
C ALA A 40 2.22 -1.03 -3.18
N GLN A 41 1.67 -2.21 -2.88
CA GLN A 41 0.46 -2.66 -3.57
C GLN A 41 -0.70 -1.66 -3.32
N PRO A 42 -1.59 -1.44 -4.32
CA PRO A 42 -2.73 -0.53 -4.22
C PRO A 42 -3.60 -0.72 -2.97
N GLU A 43 -3.68 -1.95 -2.48
CA GLU A 43 -4.42 -2.39 -1.31
C GLU A 43 -3.95 -1.70 -0.03
N LEU A 44 -2.64 -1.42 0.11
CA LEU A 44 -2.11 -0.68 1.25
C LEU A 44 -2.73 0.72 1.33
N TYR A 45 -2.76 1.42 0.19
CA TYR A 45 -3.29 2.78 0.12
C TYR A 45 -4.80 2.78 0.32
N THR A 46 -5.49 1.82 -0.27
CA THR A 46 -6.93 1.62 -0.07
C THR A 46 -7.26 1.35 1.41
N ALA A 47 -6.44 0.54 2.10
CA ALA A 47 -6.61 0.26 3.52
C ALA A 47 -6.35 1.50 4.40
N MET A 48 -5.40 2.36 4.02
CA MET A 48 -5.20 3.64 4.71
C MET A 48 -6.39 4.58 4.50
N ASP A 49 -6.86 4.74 3.27
CA ASP A 49 -7.99 5.61 2.90
C ASP A 49 -9.32 5.09 3.51
N ALA A 50 -9.45 3.79 3.78
CA ALA A 50 -10.60 3.23 4.48
C ALA A 50 -10.74 3.75 5.93
N LEU A 51 -9.67 4.28 6.53
CA LEU A 51 -9.71 4.83 7.89
C LEU A 51 -10.43 6.18 8.00
N ASN A 52 -10.74 6.87 6.88
CA ASN A 52 -11.35 8.21 6.87
C ASN A 52 -12.61 8.26 7.73
N ARG A 53 -13.52 7.29 7.53
CA ARG A 53 -14.79 7.21 8.25
C ARG A 53 -14.57 6.97 9.75
N HIS A 54 -13.61 6.12 10.10
CA HIS A 54 -13.30 5.83 11.50
C HIS A 54 -12.69 7.05 12.21
N VAL A 55 -11.82 7.80 11.54
CA VAL A 55 -11.27 9.05 12.09
C VAL A 55 -12.38 10.07 12.36
N LEU A 56 -13.32 10.25 11.43
CA LEU A 56 -14.48 11.12 11.65
C LEU A 56 -15.28 10.72 12.89
N GLN A 57 -15.63 9.43 12.99
CA GLN A 57 -16.41 8.89 14.10
C GLN A 57 -15.69 9.09 15.44
N ILE A 58 -14.38 8.84 15.48
CA ILE A 58 -13.58 8.99 16.71
C ILE A 58 -13.48 10.45 17.15
N LEU A 59 -13.43 11.38 16.19
CA LEU A 59 -13.33 12.82 16.46
C LEU A 59 -14.70 13.51 16.58
N ASP A 60 -15.79 12.74 16.51
CA ASP A 60 -17.17 13.23 16.55
C ASP A 60 -17.44 14.33 15.48
N LEU A 61 -16.92 14.10 14.28
CA LEU A 61 -17.07 15.00 13.13
C LEU A 61 -18.20 14.53 12.19
N PRO A 62 -18.90 15.44 11.51
CA PRO A 62 -20.00 15.07 10.62
C PRO A 62 -19.53 14.32 9.38
N ASP A 63 -20.32 13.34 8.92
CA ASP A 63 -20.06 12.53 7.72
C ASP A 63 -19.80 13.37 6.45
N SER A 64 -20.34 14.59 6.38
CA SER A 64 -20.06 15.55 5.29
C SER A 64 -18.58 15.90 5.13
N PHE A 65 -17.75 15.64 6.14
CA PHE A 65 -16.31 15.92 6.12
C PHE A 65 -15.47 14.73 5.63
N ILE A 66 -16.08 13.66 5.14
CA ILE A 66 -15.35 12.44 4.73
C ILE A 66 -14.25 12.70 3.69
N ASN A 67 -14.50 13.60 2.74
CA ASN A 67 -13.54 13.97 1.70
C ASN A 67 -12.47 14.97 2.16
N ARG A 68 -12.56 15.46 3.41
CA ARG A 68 -11.62 16.42 4.00
C ARG A 68 -10.63 15.75 4.95
N ILE A 69 -10.78 14.46 5.22
CA ILE A 69 -9.96 13.71 6.17
C ILE A 69 -9.11 12.73 5.38
N HIS A 70 -7.79 12.86 5.51
CA HIS A 70 -6.82 12.02 4.79
C HIS A 70 -5.83 11.40 5.80
N PRO A 71 -6.13 10.22 6.36
CA PRO A 71 -5.24 9.43 7.18
C PRO A 71 -3.92 9.18 6.43
N TYR A 72 -2.82 9.39 7.13
CA TYR A 72 -1.49 9.18 6.53
C TYR A 72 -0.56 8.42 7.47
N SER A 73 -0.91 8.24 8.75
CA SER A 73 -0.09 7.45 9.66
C SER A 73 -0.92 6.76 10.73
N VAL A 74 -0.51 5.55 11.09
CA VAL A 74 -1.03 4.82 12.24
C VAL A 74 0.15 4.41 13.11
N SER A 75 0.05 4.70 14.41
CA SER A 75 1.02 4.26 15.42
C SER A 75 0.35 3.26 16.34
N PHE A 76 0.81 2.02 16.29
CA PHE A 76 0.36 0.92 17.15
C PHE A 76 1.16 0.92 18.45
N ARG A 77 0.46 0.66 19.55
CA ARG A 77 1.03 0.48 20.88
C ARG A 77 0.64 -0.91 21.36
N ARG A 78 1.64 -1.74 21.63
CA ARG A 78 1.45 -3.08 22.20
C ARG A 78 2.13 -3.11 23.55
N ASN A 79 1.38 -3.49 24.58
CA ASN A 79 1.94 -3.74 25.90
C ASN A 79 2.17 -5.24 26.07
N GLY A 80 3.41 -5.62 26.43
CA GLY A 80 3.78 -7.01 26.71
C GLY A 80 4.30 -7.79 25.49
N LYS A 81 4.96 -8.91 25.76
CA LYS A 81 5.58 -9.81 24.76
C LYS A 81 4.54 -10.52 23.90
N ASP A 82 3.35 -10.73 24.47
CA ASP A 82 2.26 -11.52 23.88
C ASP A 82 1.10 -10.65 23.31
N GLY A 83 1.22 -9.32 23.38
CA GLY A 83 0.28 -8.41 22.72
C GLY A 83 -1.10 -8.25 23.39
N ASP A 84 -1.19 -8.55 24.70
CA ASP A 84 -2.44 -8.62 25.46
C ASP A 84 -3.32 -7.37 25.31
N GLN A 85 -2.71 -6.18 25.23
CA GLN A 85 -3.44 -4.95 24.92
C GLN A 85 -2.84 -4.22 23.72
N MET A 86 -3.61 -4.22 22.63
CA MET A 86 -3.36 -3.41 21.45
C MET A 86 -4.09 -2.07 21.56
N ALA A 87 -3.37 -0.99 21.26
CA ALA A 87 -3.94 0.33 21.10
C ALA A 87 -3.36 1.02 19.87
N ALA A 88 -4.05 2.01 19.33
CA ALA A 88 -3.57 2.76 18.19
C ALA A 88 -3.93 4.24 18.25
N VAL A 89 -3.13 5.04 17.55
CA VAL A 89 -3.39 6.44 17.24
C VAL A 89 -3.33 6.59 15.72
N ILE A 90 -4.34 7.21 15.15
CA ILE A 90 -4.41 7.53 13.72
C ILE A 90 -4.12 9.02 13.55
N SER A 91 -3.15 9.35 12.70
CA SER A 91 -2.85 10.71 12.27
C SER A 91 -3.43 10.94 10.88
N ALA A 92 -4.14 12.04 10.71
CA ALA A 92 -4.76 12.44 9.45
C ALA A 92 -4.45 13.90 9.13
N LYS A 93 -4.51 14.24 7.84
CA LYS A 93 -4.62 15.61 7.37
C LYS A 93 -6.09 15.99 7.30
N PHE A 94 -6.39 17.21 7.71
CA PHE A 94 -7.71 17.79 7.59
C PHE A 94 -7.65 19.02 6.68
N ASP A 95 -8.41 18.97 5.60
CA ASP A 95 -8.52 20.09 4.66
C ASP A 95 -9.28 21.23 5.33
N VAL A 96 -8.72 22.43 5.27
CA VAL A 96 -9.34 23.68 5.72
C VAL A 96 -9.50 24.58 4.50
N PRO A 97 -10.60 24.44 3.72
CA PRO A 97 -10.76 25.12 2.42
C PRO A 97 -10.67 26.64 2.53
N ALA A 98 -11.25 27.22 3.57
CA ALA A 98 -11.22 28.66 3.80
C ALA A 98 -9.80 29.22 4.02
N GLY A 99 -8.86 28.37 4.45
CA GLY A 99 -7.46 28.73 4.63
C GLY A 99 -6.55 28.17 3.54
N GLU A 100 -7.10 27.52 2.51
CA GLU A 100 -6.34 26.86 1.41
C GLU A 100 -5.19 25.99 1.93
N THR A 101 -5.42 25.28 3.04
CA THR A 101 -4.38 24.58 3.77
C THR A 101 -4.87 23.26 4.35
N GLN A 102 -3.92 22.45 4.80
CA GLN A 102 -4.15 21.21 5.53
C GLN A 102 -3.52 21.28 6.91
N ILE A 103 -4.30 20.96 7.93
CA ILE A 103 -3.80 20.81 9.31
C ILE A 103 -3.62 19.33 9.64
N ALA A 104 -2.62 19.01 10.47
CA ALA A 104 -2.46 17.67 11.01
C ALA A 104 -3.34 17.51 12.25
N ILE A 105 -4.12 16.44 12.28
CA ILE A 105 -4.95 16.05 13.42
C ILE A 105 -4.60 14.62 13.83
N ASN A 106 -4.74 14.31 15.12
CA ASN A 106 -4.52 12.98 15.66
C ASN A 106 -5.77 12.54 16.41
N THR A 107 -6.13 11.27 16.30
CA THR A 107 -7.16 10.69 17.15
C THR A 107 -6.65 10.55 18.59
N PRO A 108 -7.54 10.53 19.60
CA PRO A 108 -7.22 9.96 20.90
C PRO A 108 -6.69 8.53 20.77
N VAL A 109 -5.92 8.10 21.76
CA VAL A 109 -5.48 6.70 21.84
C VAL A 109 -6.70 5.84 22.17
N LYS A 110 -6.97 4.84 21.34
CA LYS A 110 -8.04 3.85 21.58
C LYS A 110 -7.45 2.45 21.64
N LYS A 111 -8.04 1.61 22.49
CA LYS A 111 -7.68 0.20 22.64
C LYS A 111 -8.51 -0.69 21.70
N TYR A 112 -7.99 -1.87 21.42
CA TYR A 112 -8.74 -2.93 20.78
C TYR A 112 -9.65 -3.56 21.85
N PRO A 113 -10.93 -3.81 21.54
CA PRO A 113 -11.83 -4.49 22.46
C PRO A 113 -11.44 -5.96 22.58
N GLU A 114 -11.45 -6.49 23.81
CA GLU A 114 -11.16 -7.91 24.10
C GLU A 114 -12.45 -8.73 24.26
N ASP A 115 -13.56 -8.08 24.65
CA ASP A 115 -14.85 -8.71 24.89
C ASP A 115 -16.05 -7.86 24.40
N GLU A 116 -17.28 -8.36 24.63
CA GLU A 116 -18.51 -7.65 24.26
C GLU A 116 -18.78 -6.38 25.09
N VAL A 117 -18.20 -6.26 26.29
CA VAL A 117 -18.36 -5.09 27.16
C VAL A 117 -17.52 -3.95 26.60
N ASP A 118 -16.26 -4.22 26.23
CA ASP A 118 -15.38 -3.23 25.58
C ASP A 118 -15.99 -2.72 24.26
N ASN A 119 -16.63 -3.59 23.49
CA ASN A 119 -17.30 -3.23 22.24
C ASN A 119 -18.45 -2.21 22.42
N GLN A 120 -18.99 -2.09 23.63
CA GLN A 120 -20.04 -1.13 23.98
C GLN A 120 -19.48 0.21 24.49
N ASP A 121 -18.17 0.35 24.63
CA ASP A 121 -17.49 1.57 25.06
C ASP A 121 -16.70 2.22 23.89
N PRO A 122 -17.39 2.99 23.04
CA PRO A 122 -16.76 3.70 21.93
C PRO A 122 -15.97 4.92 22.40
N VAL A 123 -15.80 5.19 23.70
CA VAL A 123 -14.93 6.26 24.21
C VAL A 123 -13.51 5.74 24.33
N HIS A 124 -13.32 4.56 24.93
CA HIS A 124 -11.99 3.99 25.19
C HIS A 124 -11.53 2.99 24.11
N PHE A 125 -12.47 2.35 23.41
CA PHE A 125 -12.17 1.30 22.46
C PHE A 125 -12.49 1.69 21.02
N PHE A 126 -11.88 0.97 20.08
CA PHE A 126 -12.27 0.98 18.68
C PHE A 126 -13.49 0.10 18.48
N THR A 127 -14.38 0.52 17.57
CA THR A 127 -15.46 -0.35 17.07
C THR A 127 -14.88 -1.55 16.31
N PRO A 128 -15.60 -2.69 16.23
CA PRO A 128 -15.16 -3.86 15.45
C PRO A 128 -14.76 -3.56 14.01
N ASP A 129 -15.50 -2.68 13.32
CA ASP A 129 -15.20 -2.30 11.93
C ASP A 129 -13.87 -1.55 11.82
N ALA A 130 -13.59 -0.64 12.75
CA ALA A 130 -12.32 0.07 12.82
C ALA A 130 -11.14 -0.88 13.10
N VAL A 131 -11.34 -1.87 13.98
CA VAL A 131 -10.34 -2.92 14.24
C VAL A 131 -10.04 -3.71 12.98
N LYS A 132 -11.09 -4.10 12.22
CA LYS A 132 -10.93 -4.81 10.95
C LYS A 132 -10.13 -3.97 9.94
N ALA A 133 -10.45 -2.69 9.80
CA ALA A 133 -9.72 -1.79 8.90
C ALA A 133 -8.24 -1.62 9.31
N LEU A 134 -7.96 -1.49 10.61
CA LEU A 134 -6.60 -1.41 11.13
C LEU A 134 -5.80 -2.71 10.91
N ASN A 135 -6.44 -3.87 11.09
CA ASN A 135 -5.82 -5.17 10.84
C ASN A 135 -5.53 -5.39 9.36
N GLU A 136 -6.41 -4.94 8.47
CA GLU A 136 -6.17 -4.97 7.03
C GLU A 136 -4.96 -4.10 6.67
N LEU A 137 -4.89 -2.87 7.18
CA LEU A 137 -3.74 -1.99 6.97
C LEU A 137 -2.44 -2.63 7.48
N GLU A 138 -2.46 -3.23 8.67
CA GLU A 138 -1.30 -3.94 9.22
C GLU A 138 -0.89 -5.12 8.33
N SER A 139 -1.84 -5.92 7.83
CA SER A 139 -1.58 -7.03 6.91
C SER A 139 -0.88 -6.55 5.64
N GLN A 140 -1.40 -5.50 5.01
CA GLN A 140 -0.80 -4.91 3.79
C GLN A 140 0.58 -4.32 4.06
N ALA A 141 0.78 -3.67 5.21
CA ALA A 141 2.08 -3.15 5.62
C ALA A 141 3.10 -4.27 5.87
N MET A 142 2.67 -5.40 6.42
CA MET A 142 3.50 -6.59 6.58
C MET A 142 3.82 -7.26 5.25
N ALA A 143 2.87 -7.29 4.31
CA ALA A 143 3.13 -7.73 2.94
C ALA A 143 4.23 -6.88 2.29
N TYR A 144 4.16 -5.56 2.50
CA TYR A 144 5.25 -4.67 2.13
C TYR A 144 6.56 -5.06 2.87
N ILE A 145 6.60 -5.15 4.20
CA ILE A 145 7.84 -5.54 4.91
C ILE A 145 8.45 -6.88 4.41
N ASN A 146 7.61 -7.80 3.92
CA ASN A 146 8.03 -9.10 3.38
C ASN A 146 8.35 -9.10 1.87
N GLY A 147 8.42 -7.93 1.23
CA GLY A 147 8.88 -7.78 -0.15
C GLY A 147 7.79 -7.85 -1.22
N LYS A 148 6.50 -7.94 -0.85
CA LYS A 148 5.40 -7.78 -1.81
C LYS A 148 5.19 -6.29 -2.10
N ARG A 149 5.95 -5.76 -3.07
CA ARG A 149 5.83 -4.40 -3.60
C ARG A 149 4.82 -4.35 -4.76
N ALA A 150 4.48 -3.15 -5.23
CA ALA A 150 3.90 -3.03 -6.57
C ALA A 150 4.94 -3.55 -7.58
N GLN A 151 4.65 -4.71 -8.18
CA GLN A 151 5.46 -5.24 -9.25
C GLN A 151 5.16 -4.40 -10.49
N MET A 152 6.07 -3.52 -10.88
CA MET A 152 6.03 -2.93 -12.21
C MET A 152 6.17 -4.09 -13.22
N SER A 153 5.29 -4.13 -14.22
CA SER A 153 5.42 -5.10 -15.31
C SER A 153 6.80 -4.90 -15.95
N LEU A 154 7.68 -5.88 -15.79
CA LEU A 154 9.00 -5.89 -16.42
C LEU A 154 8.93 -6.20 -17.93
N PHE A 155 7.73 -6.31 -18.50
CA PHE A 155 7.48 -6.72 -19.89
C PHE A 155 6.35 -5.94 -20.58
N GLU A 156 6.08 -4.70 -20.19
CA GLU A 156 5.26 -3.80 -21.03
C GLU A 156 6.17 -3.13 -22.06
N GLY A 157 6.40 -3.81 -23.19
CA GLY A 157 7.21 -3.27 -24.29
C GLY A 157 7.75 -4.31 -25.27
N GLN A 158 7.03 -5.41 -25.54
CA GLN A 158 7.09 -6.02 -26.87
C GLN A 158 5.89 -5.49 -27.62
N ASP A 159 6.08 -4.32 -28.23
CA ASP A 159 5.28 -3.92 -29.37
C ASP A 159 5.51 -5.00 -30.44
N ASP A 160 4.53 -5.88 -30.60
CA ASP A 160 4.39 -6.64 -31.83
C ASP A 160 4.15 -5.60 -32.93
N GLU A 161 5.23 -5.20 -33.62
CA GLU A 161 5.14 -4.44 -34.86
C GLU A 161 4.35 -5.31 -35.85
N ASP A 162 3.08 -4.94 -36.02
CA ASP A 162 2.22 -5.39 -37.11
C ASP A 162 2.93 -5.10 -38.45
N GLU A 163 3.65 -6.08 -39.00
CA GLU A 163 4.15 -6.03 -40.37
C GLU A 163 2.96 -5.96 -41.33
N GLU A 164 2.80 -4.80 -41.99
CA GLU A 164 1.82 -4.57 -43.05
C GLU A 164 1.97 -5.59 -44.20
N PRO A 165 0.88 -6.04 -44.85
CA PRO A 165 0.98 -6.94 -45.99
C PRO A 165 1.45 -6.21 -47.24
N GLU A 166 2.67 -6.47 -47.70
CA GLU A 166 3.13 -6.08 -49.04
C GLU A 166 2.35 -6.83 -50.13
N THR A 167 1.54 -6.09 -50.89
CA THR A 167 1.00 -6.54 -52.19
C THR A 167 1.88 -6.03 -53.33
N GLU A 168 2.51 -6.93 -54.11
CA GLU A 168 2.17 -7.20 -55.52
C GLU A 168 3.27 -7.98 -56.30
N ALA A 169 2.84 -9.15 -56.77
CA ALA A 169 3.07 -9.78 -58.07
C ALA A 169 4.49 -9.97 -58.64
N ARG A 170 4.82 -11.23 -58.99
CA ARG A 170 5.39 -11.57 -60.31
C ARG A 170 5.15 -13.02 -60.72
N GLU A 171 4.94 -13.16 -62.02
CA GLU A 171 4.31 -14.22 -62.79
C GLU A 171 5.09 -15.55 -62.86
N ALA A 172 4.35 -16.62 -63.16
CA ALA A 172 4.86 -17.97 -63.39
C ALA A 172 5.32 -18.19 -64.84
N ASP A 173 6.31 -19.09 -64.93
CA ASP A 173 6.65 -20.05 -65.97
C ASP A 173 7.52 -19.72 -67.21
N GLU A 174 8.55 -20.59 -67.30
CA GLU A 174 9.16 -21.26 -68.46
C GLU A 174 9.74 -20.42 -69.61
N ASN A 175 11.07 -20.47 -69.80
CA ASN A 175 11.70 -21.44 -70.72
C ASN A 175 13.18 -21.09 -71.04
N ASP A 176 13.97 -22.16 -71.21
CA ASP A 176 15.19 -22.34 -72.01
C ASP A 176 16.53 -21.60 -71.72
N SER A 177 17.42 -22.41 -71.14
CA SER A 177 18.71 -22.83 -71.74
C SER A 177 20.03 -22.10 -71.40
N ILE A 178 21.04 -22.96 -71.24
CA ILE A 178 22.51 -22.77 -71.35
C ILE A 178 23.29 -22.53 -70.03
N ILE A 179 23.70 -23.67 -69.45
CA ILE A 179 24.90 -23.97 -68.64
C ILE A 179 26.24 -23.53 -69.29
N PRO A 180 27.42 -23.70 -68.67
CA PRO A 180 27.92 -23.30 -67.33
C PRO A 180 29.33 -22.64 -67.44
N PHE A 181 29.97 -22.27 -66.31
CA PHE A 181 31.36 -22.63 -65.92
C PHE A 181 32.01 -21.65 -64.93
N SER A 182 32.56 -22.25 -63.88
CA SER A 182 33.62 -21.74 -63.02
C SER A 182 34.91 -21.41 -63.79
N ALA A 183 35.64 -20.37 -63.39
CA ALA A 183 36.99 -20.48 -62.84
C ALA A 183 37.61 -19.09 -62.56
N SER A 184 38.29 -19.01 -61.42
CA SER A 184 39.27 -18.01 -61.03
C SER A 184 40.30 -17.71 -62.13
N ILE A 185 40.87 -16.49 -62.11
CA ILE A 185 42.25 -16.17 -61.69
C ILE A 185 42.20 -14.81 -60.99
#